data_AF-A0A1F0MQJ5-F1
#
_entry.id   AF-A0A1F0MQJ5-F1
#
_cell.length_a   1.000
_cell.length_b   1.000
_cell.length_c   1.000
_cell.angle_alpha   90.00
_cell.angle_beta   90.00
_cell.angle_gamma   90.00
#
_symmetry.space_group_name_H-M   'P 1'
#
loop_
_entity.id
_entity.type
_entity.pdbx_description
1 polymer ?
#
loop_
_entity_poly.entity_id
_entity_poly.type
_entity_poly.pdbx_seq_one_letter_code
_entity_poly.pdbx_strand_id
1 'polypeptide(L)'
;MLMALTFEQETLALKLLGTVHALNNGEKVDINQGLLPFPRETVVLFNEYSDKGTMGTSEVVEMLKTFVPGGEKAAQNLIEAWESAQSAIHNNDEIKPGKSVSES
;
A
#
# COMPACT_ATOMS: atom_id res chain seq x y z
N MET A 1 18.39 -4.48 10.69
CA MET A 1 17.87 -5.76 10.16
C MET A 1 16.56 -5.45 9.46
N LEU A 2 16.49 -5.59 8.14
CA LEU A 2 15.21 -5.72 7.44
C LEU A 2 14.63 -7.06 7.90
N MET A 3 13.45 -7.08 8.53
CA MET A 3 12.81 -8.35 8.85
C MET A 3 12.33 -8.98 7.55
N ALA A 4 12.68 -10.25 7.34
CA ALA A 4 12.11 -11.01 6.26
C ALA A 4 10.63 -11.26 6.58
N LEU A 5 9.74 -10.64 5.79
CA LEU A 5 8.32 -10.96 5.84
C LEU A 5 8.10 -12.35 5.23
N THR A 6 7.10 -13.06 5.74
CA THR A 6 6.56 -14.21 5.02
C THR A 6 5.84 -13.75 3.75
N PHE A 7 5.68 -14.65 2.78
CA PHE A 7 4.89 -14.38 1.57
C PHE A 7 3.48 -13.86 1.88
N GLU A 8 2.83 -14.44 2.89
CA GLU A 8 1.50 -14.02 3.34
C GLU A 8 1.51 -12.58 3.86
N GLN A 9 2.48 -12.23 4.70
CA GLN A 9 2.63 -10.88 5.26
C GLN A 9 2.94 -9.83 4.19
N GLU A 10 3.82 -10.14 3.24
CA GLU A 10 4.14 -9.26 2.12
C GLU A 10 2.92 -9.05 1.22
N THR A 11 2.20 -10.13 0.88
CA THR A 11 0.99 -10.06 0.05
C THR A 11 -0.11 -9.25 0.75
N LEU A 12 -0.32 -9.46 2.05
CA LEU A 12 -1.28 -8.67 2.83
C LEU A 12 -0.85 -7.20 2.94
N ALA A 13 0.43 -6.90 3.08
CA ALA A 13 0.93 -5.52 3.13
C ALA A 13 0.68 -4.79 1.80
N LEU A 14 1.01 -5.42 0.66
CA LEU A 14 0.75 -4.86 -0.67
C LEU A 14 -0.75 -4.67 -0.91
N LYS A 15 -1.56 -5.67 -0.54
CA LYS A 15 -3.02 -5.59 -0.63
C LYS A 15 -3.55 -4.40 0.18
N LEU A 16 -3.08 -4.23 1.41
CA LEU A 16 -3.52 -3.14 2.29
C LEU A 16 -3.14 -1.78 1.71
N LEU A 17 -1.87 -1.61 1.30
CA LEU A 17 -1.38 -0.35 0.74
C LEU A 17 -2.11 0.02 -0.56
N GLY A 18 -2.35 -0.95 -1.44
CA GLY A 18 -3.16 -0.75 -2.64
C GLY A 18 -4.63 -0.41 -2.33
N THR A 19 -5.23 -1.10 -1.35
CA THR A 19 -6.61 -0.86 -0.89
C THR A 19 -6.76 0.58 -0.37
N VAL A 20 -5.84 1.03 0.48
CA VAL A 20 -5.84 2.39 1.03
C VAL A 20 -5.59 3.42 -0.06
N HIS A 21 -4.67 3.14 -1.00
CA HIS A 21 -4.42 4.04 -2.13
C HIS A 21 -5.67 4.23 -2.99
N ALA A 22 -6.35 3.15 -3.37
CA ALA A 22 -7.60 3.20 -4.14
C ALA A 22 -8.70 3.96 -3.38
N LEU A 23 -8.88 3.69 -2.08
CA LEU A 23 -9.84 4.38 -1.23
C LEU A 23 -9.57 5.89 -1.18
N ASN A 24 -8.30 6.28 -0.95
CA ASN A 24 -7.89 7.68 -0.90
C ASN A 24 -8.09 8.41 -2.25
N ASN A 25 -8.12 7.67 -3.36
CA ASN A 25 -8.43 8.20 -4.69
C ASN A 25 -9.95 8.20 -5.01
N GLY A 26 -10.80 7.87 -4.04
CA GLY A 26 -12.27 7.90 -4.16
C GLY A 26 -12.89 6.63 -4.73
N GLU A 27 -12.12 5.54 -4.85
CA GLU A 27 -12.67 4.26 -5.29
C GLU A 27 -13.45 3.58 -4.16
N LYS A 28 -14.52 2.85 -4.53
CA LYS A 28 -15.26 2.03 -3.59
C LYS A 28 -14.51 0.70 -3.39
N VAL A 29 -13.97 0.49 -2.19
CA VAL A 29 -13.17 -0.69 -1.87
C VAL A 29 -13.90 -1.59 -0.86
N ASP A 30 -13.91 -2.90 -1.10
CA ASP A 30 -14.28 -3.92 -0.11
C ASP A 30 -13.02 -4.67 0.33
N ILE A 31 -12.57 -4.39 1.55
CA ILE A 31 -11.34 -4.97 2.13
C ILE A 31 -11.38 -6.51 2.25
N ASN A 32 -12.58 -7.10 2.23
CA ASN A 32 -12.76 -8.55 2.34
C ASN A 32 -12.55 -9.28 1.00
N GLN A 33 -12.49 -8.55 -0.12
CA GLN A 33 -12.22 -9.16 -1.43
C GLN A 33 -10.76 -9.60 -1.55
N GLY A 34 -10.49 -10.61 -2.38
CA GLY A 34 -9.15 -11.10 -2.70
C GLY A 34 -8.80 -12.46 -2.06
N LEU A 35 -7.61 -12.98 -2.41
CA LEU A 35 -7.21 -14.36 -2.08
C LEU A 35 -6.89 -14.57 -0.59
N LEU A 36 -6.24 -13.60 0.04
CA LEU A 36 -5.85 -13.68 1.44
C LEU A 36 -6.77 -12.79 2.29
N PRO A 37 -7.45 -13.38 3.30
CA PRO A 37 -8.24 -12.61 4.25
C PRO A 37 -7.31 -11.84 5.20
N PHE A 38 -7.71 -10.63 5.57
CA PHE A 38 -7.01 -9.90 6.61
C PHE A 38 -7.33 -10.44 8.00
N PRO A 39 -6.43 -10.27 8.98
CA PRO A 39 -6.78 -10.41 10.39
C PRO A 39 -8.01 -9.57 10.73
N ARG A 40 -8.84 -10.08 11.64
CA ARG A 40 -10.05 -9.39 12.09
C ARG A 40 -9.77 -7.96 12.59
N GLU A 41 -8.66 -7.78 13.29
CA GLU A 41 -8.24 -6.48 13.82
C GLU A 41 -7.97 -5.47 12.71
N THR A 42 -7.29 -5.88 11.63
CA THR A 42 -7.06 -5.03 10.45
C THR A 42 -8.37 -4.56 9.83
N VAL A 43 -9.34 -5.47 9.69
CA VAL A 43 -10.65 -5.15 9.09
C VAL A 43 -11.42 -4.15 9.95
N VAL A 44 -11.36 -4.30 11.28
CA VAL A 44 -11.98 -3.36 12.23
C VAL A 44 -11.37 -1.96 12.10
N LEU A 45 -10.03 -1.88 12.13
CA LEU A 45 -9.32 -0.60 11.99
C LEU A 45 -9.59 0.05 10.63
N PHE A 46 -9.59 -0.73 9.55
CA PHE A 46 -9.88 -0.21 8.22
C PHE A 46 -11.28 0.42 8.16
N ASN A 47 -12.30 -0.25 8.66
CA ASN A 47 -13.66 0.30 8.66
C ASN A 47 -13.72 1.59 9.48
N GLU A 48 -13.13 1.59 10.68
CA GLU A 48 -13.08 2.77 11.55
C GLU A 48 -12.39 3.97 10.88
N TYR A 49 -11.27 3.73 10.19
CA TYR A 49 -10.53 4.80 9.52
C TYR A 49 -11.18 5.24 8.21
N SER A 50 -11.86 4.34 7.50
CA SER A 50 -12.55 4.67 6.24
C SER A 50 -13.74 5.59 6.46
N ASP A 51 -14.44 5.44 7.59
CA ASP A 51 -15.57 6.31 7.97
C ASP A 51 -15.12 7.74 8.31
N LYS A 52 -13.85 7.92 8.67
CA LYS A 52 -13.25 9.24 8.99
C LYS A 52 -12.76 9.99 7.75
N GLY A 53 -12.75 9.35 6.58
CA GLY A 53 -12.32 9.92 5.31
C GLY A 53 -10.97 9.35 4.83
N THR A 54 -10.04 10.24 4.47
CA THR A 54 -8.72 9.84 3.96
C THR A 54 -7.87 9.22 5.06
N MET A 55 -7.29 8.05 4.78
CA MET A 55 -6.36 7.39 5.70
C MET A 55 -4.95 7.93 5.50
N GLY A 56 -4.35 8.44 6.59
CA GLY A 56 -2.97 8.90 6.61
C GLY A 56 -1.98 7.79 6.98
N THR A 57 -0.70 8.14 7.02
CA THR A 57 0.39 7.22 7.36
C THR A 57 0.19 6.58 8.74
N SER A 58 -0.32 7.31 9.74
CA SER A 58 -0.61 6.81 11.08
C SER A 58 -1.59 5.64 11.08
N GLU A 59 -2.71 5.79 10.39
CA GLU A 59 -3.76 4.78 10.27
C GLU A 59 -3.24 3.54 9.55
N VAL A 60 -2.44 3.73 8.49
CA VAL A 60 -1.81 2.64 7.73
C VAL A 60 -0.80 1.88 8.58
N VAL A 61 0.02 2.58 9.36
CA VAL A 61 1.00 1.96 10.28
C VAL A 61 0.29 1.07 11.30
N GLU A 62 -0.80 1.54 11.89
CA GLU A 62 -1.56 0.76 12.86
C GLU A 62 -2.17 -0.50 12.25
N MET A 63 -2.73 -0.40 11.05
CA MET A 63 -3.25 -1.57 10.33
C MET A 63 -2.13 -2.56 9.98
N LEU A 64 -0.98 -2.10 9.49
CA LEU A 64 0.15 -2.98 9.16
C LEU A 64 0.67 -3.75 10.39
N LYS A 65 0.73 -3.09 11.56
CA LYS A 65 1.21 -3.70 12.81
C LYS A 65 0.37 -4.90 13.28
N THR A 66 -0.85 -5.06 12.79
CA THR A 66 -1.71 -6.20 13.15
C THR A 66 -1.23 -7.54 12.57
N PHE A 67 -0.40 -7.52 11.52
CA PHE A 67 0.15 -8.75 10.91
C PHE A 67 1.64 -8.66 10.54
N VAL A 68 2.23 -7.46 10.50
CA VAL A 68 3.65 -7.25 10.24
C VAL A 68 4.45 -7.33 11.55
N PRO A 69 5.40 -8.28 11.67
CA PRO A 69 6.24 -8.40 12.85
C PRO A 69 7.21 -7.22 12.97
N GLY A 70 7.59 -6.93 14.21
CA GLY A 70 8.56 -5.90 14.62
C GLY A 70 8.13 -4.43 14.40
N GLY A 71 6.82 -4.22 14.40
CA GLY A 71 6.22 -2.97 14.88
C GLY A 71 6.33 -1.80 13.91
N GLU A 72 6.29 -0.60 14.48
CA GLU A 72 6.15 0.66 13.74
C GLU A 72 7.25 0.89 12.70
N LYS A 73 8.51 0.59 13.04
CA LYS A 73 9.62 0.75 12.10
C LYS A 73 9.47 -0.10 10.84
N ALA A 74 8.97 -1.33 10.99
CA ALA A 74 8.77 -2.23 9.86
C ALA A 74 7.61 -1.76 8.98
N ALA A 75 6.52 -1.31 9.59
CA ALA A 75 5.39 -0.72 8.88
C ALA A 75 5.80 0.53 8.10
N GLN A 76 6.57 1.43 8.71
CA GLN A 76 7.07 2.64 8.05
C GLN A 76 7.95 2.32 6.84
N ASN A 77 8.88 1.36 6.98
CA ASN A 77 9.71 0.93 5.86
C ASN A 77 8.89 0.36 4.68
N LEU A 78 7.77 -0.33 4.95
CA LEU A 78 6.89 -0.85 3.90
C LEU A 78 6.16 0.27 3.17
N ILE A 79 5.73 1.30 3.89
CA ILE A 79 5.10 2.49 3.31
C ILE A 79 6.10 3.23 2.41
N GLU A 80 7.32 3.46 2.90
CA GLU A 80 8.39 4.11 2.12
C GLU A 80 8.75 3.30 0.85
N ALA A 81 8.84 1.98 0.98
CA ALA A 81 9.11 1.11 -0.17
C ALA A 81 7.98 1.16 -1.21
N TRP A 82 6.72 1.19 -0.76
CA TRP A 82 5.55 1.34 -1.62
C TRP A 82 5.53 2.70 -2.33
N GLU A 83 5.73 3.80 -1.61
CA GLU A 83 5.78 5.14 -2.18
C GLU A 83 6.92 5.29 -3.21
N SER A 84 8.08 4.71 -2.92
CA SER A 84 9.21 4.68 -3.84
C SER A 84 8.89 3.88 -5.12
N ALA A 85 8.23 2.73 -4.98
CA ALA A 85 7.79 1.91 -6.12
C ALA A 85 6.75 2.65 -6.97
N GLN A 86 5.74 3.25 -6.35
CA GLN A 86 4.71 4.04 -7.05
C GLN A 86 5.33 5.22 -7.80
N SER A 87 6.30 5.92 -7.18
CA SER A 87 7.02 7.03 -7.82
C SER A 87 7.84 6.56 -9.02
N ALA A 88 8.53 5.42 -8.91
CA ALA A 88 9.30 4.86 -10.02
C ALA A 88 8.40 4.44 -11.20
N ILE A 89 7.22 3.87 -10.91
CA ILE A 89 6.23 3.53 -11.94
C ILE A 89 5.74 4.80 -12.64
N HIS A 90 5.37 5.83 -11.88
CA HIS A 90 4.89 7.10 -12.43
C HIS A 90 5.94 7.75 -13.35
N ASN A 91 7.20 7.82 -12.92
CA ASN A 91 8.28 8.40 -13.72
C ASN A 91 8.54 7.61 -15.01
N ASN A 92 8.37 6.28 -15.00
CA ASN A 92 8.51 5.47 -16.20
C ASN A 92 7.35 5.69 -17.20
N ASP A 93 6.14 5.96 -16.71
CA ASP A 93 4.98 6.27 -17.56
C ASP A 93 5.09 7.65 -18.25
N GLU A 94 5.83 8.60 -17.64
CA GLU A 94 6.13 9.90 -18.25
C GLU A 94 7.19 9.81 -19.37
N ILE A 95 8.09 8.84 -19.31
CA ILE A 95 9.08 8.56 -20.36
C ILE A 95 8.43 7.68 -21.44
N LYS A 96 7.47 8.23 -22.20
CA LYS A 96 7.04 7.60 -23.46
C LYS A 96 8.14 7.77 -24.52
N PRO A 97 8.53 6.70 -25.26
CA PRO A 97 9.44 6.82 -26.40
C PRO A 97 8.68 7.44 -27.58
N GLY A 98 8.62 8.77 -27.59
CA GLY A 98 7.85 9.56 -28.56
C GLY A 98 8.58 10.83 -28.96
N LYS A 99 9.90 10.78 -29.12
CA LYS A 99 10.65 11.81 -29.85
C LYS A 99 11.60 11.11 -30.81
N SER A 100 11.01 10.54 -31.86
CA SER A 100 11.73 10.24 -33.10
C SER A 100 12.45 11.52 -33.52
N VAL A 101 13.77 11.48 -33.42
CA VAL A 101 14.68 12.47 -33.95
C VAL A 101 14.37 12.59 -35.45
N SER A 102 13.93 13.78 -35.88
CA SER A 102 13.96 14.13 -37.30
C SER A 102 15.43 14.22 -37.68
N GLU A 103 15.93 13.20 -38.38
CA GLU A 103 17.17 13.31 -39.14
C GLU A 103 16.89 14.15 -40.39
N SER A 104 17.62 15.27 -40.50
CA SER A 104 17.63 16.18 -41.63
C SER A 104 18.47 15.64 -42.79
#